data_AF-A0A2E7MWM3-F1
#
_entry.id   AF-A0A2E7MWM3-F1
#
_cell.length_a   1.000
_cell.length_b   1.000
_cell.length_c   1.000
_cell.angle_alpha   90.00
_cell.angle_beta   90.00
_cell.angle_gamma   90.00
#
_symmetry.space_group_name_H-M   'P 1'
#
loop_
_entity.id
_entity.type
_entity.pdbx_description
1 polymer ?
#
loop_
_entity_poly.entity_id
_entity_poly.type
_entity_poly.pdbx_seq_one_letter_code
_entity_poly.pdbx_strand_id
1 'polypeptide(L)'
;MKIEDIPAGESWACRFKTTTFVDPKTNEAVEEKNLAIGQAHRGIPKTYESIGLIQVRDTDTRIVQLLDTVSNITFKVPFDDCWDVEVVEWINEPNETTELA
;
A
#
# COMPACT_ATOMS: atom_id res chain seq x y z
N MET A 1 4.52 -16.89 -5.81
CA MET A 1 4.36 -16.37 -7.18
C MET A 1 5.23 -15.14 -7.33
N LYS A 2 5.74 -14.82 -8.53
CA LYS A 2 6.50 -13.57 -8.73
C LYS A 2 5.57 -12.46 -9.21
N ILE A 3 5.86 -11.23 -8.80
CA ILE A 3 5.10 -10.04 -9.22
C ILE A 3 5.19 -9.77 -10.73
N GLU A 4 6.24 -10.25 -11.40
CA GLU A 4 6.41 -10.14 -12.86
C GLU A 4 5.45 -11.04 -13.67
N ASP A 5 4.94 -12.10 -13.05
CA ASP A 5 4.14 -13.14 -13.73
C ASP A 5 2.65 -13.12 -13.36
N ILE A 6 2.18 -12.13 -12.58
CA ILE A 6 0.77 -12.06 -12.19
C ILE A 6 -0.14 -11.72 -13.39
N PRO A 7 -1.28 -12.42 -13.56
CA PRO A 7 -2.24 -12.12 -14.61
C PRO A 7 -2.97 -10.80 -14.33
N ALA A 8 -3.26 -10.07 -15.41
CA ALA A 8 -4.10 -8.88 -15.35
C ALA A 8 -5.59 -9.25 -15.26
N GLY A 9 -6.39 -8.42 -14.59
CA GLY A 9 -7.84 -8.58 -14.47
C GLY A 9 -8.34 -8.95 -13.08
N GLU A 10 -7.44 -9.36 -12.18
CA GLU A 10 -7.73 -9.64 -10.78
C GLU A 10 -7.11 -8.56 -9.87
N SER A 11 -7.62 -8.45 -8.64
CA SER A 11 -7.00 -7.62 -7.61
C SER A 11 -5.87 -8.40 -6.95
N TRP A 12 -4.68 -7.83 -6.90
CA TRP A 12 -3.50 -8.46 -6.29
C TRP A 12 -2.96 -7.60 -5.16
N ALA A 13 -2.46 -8.24 -4.11
CA ALA A 13 -1.72 -7.59 -3.04
C ALA A 13 -0.36 -8.26 -2.87
N CYS A 14 0.58 -7.52 -2.28
CA CYS A 14 1.88 -8.05 -1.92
C CYS A 14 2.38 -7.42 -0.63
N ARG A 15 3.27 -8.13 0.07
CA ARG A 15 4.11 -7.51 1.09
C ARG A 15 5.17 -6.66 0.41
N PHE A 16 5.46 -5.52 1.00
CA PHE A 16 6.47 -4.61 0.49
C PHE A 16 7.31 -4.00 1.61
N LYS A 17 8.48 -3.53 1.22
CA LYS A 17 9.40 -2.77 2.07
C LYS A 17 9.72 -1.43 1.43
N THR A 18 9.73 -0.37 2.22
CA THR A 18 10.17 0.95 1.76
C THR A 18 10.77 1.77 2.89
N THR A 19 11.47 2.85 2.57
CA THR A 19 11.93 3.82 3.57
C THR A 19 10.96 4.99 3.60
N THR A 20 10.29 5.19 4.72
CA THR A 20 9.33 6.29 4.89
C THR A 20 9.36 6.82 6.32
N PHE A 21 8.62 7.89 6.58
CA PHE A 21 8.38 8.37 7.93
C PHE A 21 7.31 7.53 8.60
N VAL A 22 7.61 7.00 9.77
CA VAL A 22 6.65 6.23 10.58
C VAL A 22 6.35 6.95 11.89
N ASP A 23 5.13 6.80 12.40
CA ASP A 23 4.79 7.26 13.73
C ASP A 23 5.52 6.39 14.78
N PRO A 24 6.26 6.96 15.74
CA PRO A 24 7.00 6.18 16.73
C PRO A 24 6.13 5.38 17.69
N LYS A 25 4.84 5.71 17.82
CA LYS A 25 3.89 5.00 18.70
C LYS A 25 3.18 3.87 17.98
N THR A 26 2.70 4.10 16.75
CA THR A 26 1.92 3.10 16.01
C THR A 26 2.78 2.27 15.04
N ASN A 27 3.98 2.73 14.70
CA ASN A 27 4.83 2.20 13.61
C ASN A 27 4.16 2.23 12.22
N GLU A 28 3.07 2.98 12.05
CA GLU A 28 2.39 3.14 10.78
C GLU A 28 3.07 4.24 9.96
N ALA A 29 3.03 4.11 8.63
CA ALA A 29 3.52 5.15 7.75
C ALA A 29 2.66 6.42 7.89
N VAL A 30 3.32 7.57 7.93
CA VAL A 30 2.68 8.88 8.06
C VAL A 30 3.15 9.82 6.97
N GLU A 31 2.20 10.56 6.40
CA GLU A 31 2.47 11.58 5.38
C GLU A 31 1.93 12.93 5.87
N GLU A 32 2.80 13.93 6.02
CA GLU A 32 2.37 15.31 6.23
C GLU A 32 2.30 16.07 4.90
N LYS A 33 1.07 16.27 4.40
CA LYS A 33 0.81 16.98 3.13
C LYS A 33 0.98 18.50 3.22
N ASN A 34 0.92 19.07 4.43
CA ASN A 34 0.89 20.53 4.67
C ASN A 34 1.96 20.99 5.66
N LEU A 35 3.18 20.47 5.52
CA LEU A 35 4.28 20.85 6.39
C LEU A 35 4.69 22.31 6.14
N ALA A 36 4.58 23.16 7.15
CA ALA A 36 5.01 24.55 7.05
C ALA A 36 6.55 24.66 7.01
N ILE A 37 7.07 25.75 6.44
CA ILE A 37 8.51 26.02 6.43
C ILE A 37 9.01 26.11 7.88
N GLY A 38 9.96 25.24 8.23
CA GLY A 38 10.54 25.16 9.58
C GLY A 38 9.81 24.21 10.54
N GLN A 39 8.70 23.59 10.14
CA GLN A 39 8.02 22.57 10.92
C GLN A 39 8.69 21.21 10.70
N ALA A 40 8.99 20.50 11.79
CA ALA A 40 9.52 19.14 11.72
C ALA A 40 8.42 18.13 11.39
N HIS A 41 8.74 17.13 10.56
CA HIS A 41 7.86 15.99 10.33
C HIS A 41 7.66 15.21 11.63
N ARG A 42 6.42 14.81 11.94
CA ARG A 42 6.10 14.10 13.20
C ARG A 42 6.62 12.67 13.23
N GLY A 43 6.73 12.05 12.05
CA GLY A 43 7.28 10.72 11.90
C GLY A 43 8.81 10.70 11.94
N ILE A 44 9.35 9.51 12.15
CA ILE A 44 10.79 9.23 12.15
C ILE A 44 11.12 8.43 10.88
N PRO A 45 12.18 8.77 10.13
CA PRO A 45 12.57 7.99 8.97
C PRO A 45 12.98 6.58 9.40
N LYS A 46 12.31 5.57 8.87
CA LYS A 46 12.56 4.16 9.17
C LYS A 46 12.24 3.30 7.95
N THR A 47 12.83 2.13 7.91
CA THR A 47 12.33 1.02 7.11
C THR A 47 10.93 0.64 7.58
N TYR A 48 9.98 0.65 6.65
CA TYR A 48 8.59 0.30 6.85
C TYR A 48 8.25 -0.92 5.99
N GLU A 49 7.53 -1.87 6.58
CA GLU A 49 7.08 -3.08 5.92
C GLU A 49 5.58 -3.23 6.16
N SER A 50 4.83 -3.49 5.09
CA SER A 50 3.37 -3.64 5.15
C SER A 50 2.84 -4.43 3.97
N ILE A 51 1.52 -4.59 3.90
CA ILE A 51 0.80 -5.21 2.78
C ILE A 51 0.15 -4.11 1.96
N GLY A 52 0.37 -4.14 0.65
CA GLY A 52 -0.16 -3.17 -0.28
C GLY A 52 -1.01 -3.81 -1.37
N LEU A 53 -2.14 -3.19 -1.69
CA LEU A 53 -2.93 -3.49 -2.87
C LEU A 53 -2.23 -2.92 -4.11
N ILE A 54 -1.91 -3.76 -5.08
CA ILE A 54 -1.24 -3.35 -6.32
C ILE A 54 -2.22 -2.56 -7.19
N GLN A 55 -1.86 -1.31 -7.50
CA GLN A 55 -2.66 -0.44 -8.36
C GLN A 55 -2.11 -0.40 -9.79
N VAL A 56 -0.81 -0.17 -9.92
CA VAL A 56 -0.14 -0.06 -11.22
C VAL A 56 1.16 -0.84 -11.15
N ARG A 57 1.42 -1.63 -12.18
CA ARG A 57 2.65 -2.39 -12.31
C ARG A 57 3.34 -1.98 -13.60
N ASP A 58 4.55 -1.45 -13.47
CA ASP A 58 5.40 -1.11 -14.58
C ASP A 58 6.48 -2.19 -14.73
N THR A 59 6.33 -3.02 -15.77
CA THR A 59 7.27 -4.11 -16.08
C THR A 59 8.55 -3.60 -16.73
N ASP A 60 8.54 -2.42 -17.36
CA ASP A 60 9.70 -1.88 -18.05
C ASP A 60 10.69 -1.30 -17.03
N THR A 61 10.18 -0.55 -16.04
CA THR A 61 11.00 0.04 -14.96
C THR A 61 11.13 -0.85 -13.73
N ARG A 62 10.40 -1.99 -13.67
CA ARG A 62 10.34 -2.92 -12.52
C ARG A 62 9.91 -2.21 -11.23
N ILE A 63 8.96 -1.27 -11.34
CA ILE A 63 8.38 -0.54 -10.22
C ILE A 63 6.90 -0.90 -10.10
N VAL A 64 6.44 -1.12 -8.88
CA VAL A 64 5.02 -1.28 -8.56
C VAL A 64 4.54 -0.12 -7.72
N GLN A 65 3.38 0.41 -8.09
CA GLN A 65 2.61 1.33 -7.28
C GLN A 65 1.56 0.55 -6.52
N LEU A 66 1.59 0.64 -5.20
CA LEU A 66 0.66 -0.03 -4.31
C LEU A 66 0.02 0.96 -3.32
N LEU A 67 -1.19 0.64 -2.89
CA LEU A 67 -1.89 1.32 -1.81
C LEU A 67 -1.72 0.51 -0.53
N ASP A 68 -1.05 1.08 0.46
CA ASP A 68 -0.88 0.43 1.76
C ASP A 68 -2.23 0.23 2.46
N THR A 69 -2.48 -0.97 2.98
CA THR A 69 -3.77 -1.32 3.58
C THR A 69 -3.96 -0.75 4.99
N VAL A 70 -2.88 -0.29 5.62
CA VAL A 70 -2.90 0.28 6.98
C VAL A 70 -3.02 1.81 6.91
N SER A 71 -2.05 2.48 6.28
CA SER A 71 -1.98 3.94 6.22
C SER A 71 -2.80 4.56 5.08
N ASN A 72 -3.26 3.76 4.11
CA ASN A 72 -3.87 4.24 2.86
C ASN A 72 -2.98 5.21 2.06
N ILE A 73 -1.66 5.13 2.25
CA ILE A 73 -0.68 5.89 1.48
C ILE A 73 -0.28 5.05 0.26
N THR A 74 -0.16 5.71 -0.90
CA THR A 74 0.35 5.09 -2.10
C THR A 74 1.89 5.14 -2.11
N PHE A 75 2.52 3.97 -2.22
CA PHE A 75 3.97 3.85 -2.36
C PHE A 75 4.34 3.36 -3.76
N LYS A 76 5.52 3.79 -4.22
CA LYS A 76 6.19 3.23 -5.38
C LYS A 76 7.42 2.48 -4.89
N VAL A 77 7.47 1.19 -5.13
CA VAL A 77 8.52 0.30 -4.66
C VAL A 77 9.05 -0.55 -5.81
N PRO A 78 10.35 -0.86 -5.83
CA PRO A 78 10.91 -1.77 -6.81
C PRO A 78 10.38 -3.19 -6.57
N PHE A 79 10.29 -3.99 -7.63
CA PHE A 79 9.84 -5.39 -7.51
C PHE A 79 10.68 -6.20 -6.54
N ASP A 80 11.97 -5.87 -6.42
CA ASP A 80 12.92 -6.58 -5.55
C ASP A 80 12.61 -6.37 -4.06
N ASP A 81 11.87 -5.32 -3.70
CA ASP A 81 11.39 -5.03 -2.35
C ASP A 81 9.93 -5.50 -2.13
N CYS A 82 9.41 -6.36 -3.02
CA CYS A 82 8.07 -6.95 -2.92
C CYS A 82 8.12 -8.48 -2.84
N TRP A 83 7.30 -9.08 -1.98
CA TRP A 83 7.20 -10.53 -1.80
C TRP A 83 5.77 -10.94 -1.37
N ASP A 84 5.53 -12.24 -1.22
CA ASP A 84 4.23 -12.81 -0.84
C ASP A 84 3.05 -12.22 -1.64
N VAL A 85 3.14 -12.34 -2.97
CA VAL A 85 2.11 -11.83 -3.89
C VAL A 85 0.92 -12.79 -3.93
N GLU A 86 -0.28 -12.28 -3.62
CA GLU A 86 -1.51 -13.05 -3.48
C GLU A 86 -2.72 -12.32 -4.10
N VAL A 87 -3.73 -13.08 -4.49
CA VAL A 87 -5.02 -12.56 -4.95
C VAL A 87 -5.79 -11.98 -3.77
N VAL A 88 -6.41 -10.82 -3.99
CA VAL A 88 -7.31 -10.18 -3.03
C VAL A 88 -8.74 -10.63 -3.30
N GLU A 89 -9.34 -11.22 -2.28
CA GLU A 89 -10.77 -11.52 -2.25
C GLU A 89 -11.53 -10.37 -1.58
N TRP A 90 -12.52 -9.83 -2.28
CA TRP A 90 -13.38 -8.77 -1.74
C TRP A 90 -14.63 -9.39 -1.12
N ILE A 91 -14.74 -9.31 0.20
CA ILE A 91 -15.94 -9.73 0.93
C ILE A 91 -16.94 -8.57 0.91
N ASN A 92 -17.95 -8.67 0.05
CA ASN A 92 -19.10 -7.77 0.12
C ASN A 92 -20.05 -8.27 1.22
N GLU A 93 -20.21 -7.50 2.30
CA GLU A 93 -21.35 -7.72 3.18
C GLU A 93 -22.64 -7.41 2.41
N PRO A 94 -23.66 -8.29 2.43
CA PRO A 94 -24.92 -8.02 1.77
C PRO A 94 -25.54 -6.78 2.40
N ASN A 95 -25.62 -5.71 1.60
CA ASN A 95 -26.29 -4.46 1.95
C ASN A 95 -27.67 -4.78 2.55
N GLU A 96 -27.95 -4.35 3.78
CA GLU A 96 -29.29 -4.39 4.33
C GLU A 96 -30.18 -3.52 3.44
N THR A 97 -30.92 -4.16 2.53
CA THR A 97 -31.99 -3.54 1.75
C THR A 97 -32.95 -2.91 2.75
N THR A 98 -32.86 -1.59 2.89
CA THR A 98 -33.91 -0.82 3.55
C THR A 98 -35.11 -0.82 2.61
N GLU A 99 -35.98 -1.84 2.75
CA GLU A 99 -37.34 -1.81 2.24
C GLU A 99 -38.07 -0.64 2.93
N LEU A 100 -38.12 0.51 2.26
CA LEU A 100 -39.17 1.50 2.49
C LEU A 100 -40.29 1.18 1.50
N ALA A 101 -41.21 0.32 1.95
CA ALA A 101 -42.55 0.18 1.40
C ALA A 101 -43.49 1.20 2.04
#